data_AF-A0A923HA66-F1
#
_entry.id   AF-A0A923HA66-F1
#
_cell.length_a   1.000
_cell.length_b   1.000
_cell.length_c   1.000
_cell.angle_alpha   90.00
_cell.angle_beta   90.00
_cell.angle_gamma   90.00
#
_symmetry.space_group_name_H-M   'P 1'
#
loop_
_entity.id
_entity.type
_entity.pdbx_description
1 polymer ?
#
loop_
_entity_poly.entity_id
_entity_poly.type
_entity_poly.pdbx_seq_one_letter_code
_entity_poly.pdbx_strand_id
1 'polypeptide(L)'
;MAISINKSTLIGLVLLTGFFLQFFLKLEWSWLFQLQRGEMFKRWTGLVLALFITFQWVLTLTRAIKKLRPKAVVMQNIHKWLGALSPIVFYMHSATMGYGYLLLLSYIFLANTLLGYLNLDVIKSGNEAFFKGWMITHVAASIVVTILMVFHITMVFYYK
;
A
#
# COMPACT_ATOMS: atom_id res chain seq x y z
N MET A 1 4.59 -15.12 -26.31
CA MET A 1 3.41 -14.99 -25.43
C MET A 1 3.35 -13.53 -24.96
N ALA A 2 2.41 -12.74 -25.45
CA ALA A 2 2.31 -11.33 -25.05
C ALA A 2 1.85 -11.25 -23.59
N ILE A 3 2.65 -10.60 -22.74
CA ILE A 3 2.30 -10.35 -21.34
C ILE A 3 1.17 -9.31 -21.35
N SER A 4 -0.07 -9.72 -21.13
CA SER A 4 -1.16 -8.76 -20.91
C SER A 4 -0.98 -8.15 -19.51
N ILE A 5 -0.55 -6.89 -19.47
CA ILE A 5 -0.41 -6.15 -18.22
C ILE A 5 -1.82 -5.83 -17.70
N ASN A 6 -2.10 -6.19 -16.45
CA ASN A 6 -3.37 -5.86 -15.81
C ASN A 6 -3.49 -4.33 -15.66
N LYS A 7 -4.67 -3.77 -15.97
CA LYS A 7 -4.93 -2.31 -15.89
C LYS A 7 -4.58 -1.72 -14.52
N SER A 8 -4.94 -2.42 -13.44
CA SER A 8 -4.64 -1.97 -12.06
C SER A 8 -3.13 -1.92 -11.80
N THR A 9 -2.36 -2.91 -12.27
CA THR A 9 -0.89 -2.91 -12.19
C THR A 9 -0.29 -1.72 -12.93
N LEU A 10 -0.73 -1.45 -14.16
CA LEU A 10 -0.21 -0.31 -14.93
C LEU A 10 -0.47 1.02 -14.22
N ILE A 11 -1.70 1.23 -13.75
CA ILE A 11 -2.09 2.44 -13.01
C ILE A 11 -1.26 2.55 -11.73
N GLY A 12 -1.14 1.47 -10.96
CA GLY A 12 -0.34 1.44 -9.74
C GLY A 12 1.12 1.80 -9.98
N LEU A 13 1.74 1.26 -11.05
CA LEU A 13 3.12 1.58 -11.43
C LEU A 13 3.27 3.04 -11.87
N VAL A 14 2.33 3.58 -12.64
CA VAL A 14 2.35 5.00 -13.03
C VAL A 14 2.23 5.90 -11.81
N LEU A 15 1.33 5.58 -10.87
CA LEU A 15 1.14 6.38 -9.66
C LEU A 15 2.34 6.28 -8.71
N LEU A 16 2.92 5.10 -8.54
CA LEU A 16 4.12 4.89 -7.73
C LEU A 16 5.34 5.60 -8.34
N THR A 17 5.50 5.51 -9.66
CA THR A 17 6.54 6.25 -10.39
C THR A 17 6.32 7.75 -10.26
N GLY A 18 5.08 8.22 -10.40
CA GLY A 18 4.70 9.61 -10.19
C GLY A 18 5.05 10.10 -8.80
N PHE A 19 4.79 9.31 -7.75
CA PHE A 19 5.19 9.61 -6.38
C PHE A 19 6.71 9.72 -6.24
N PHE A 20 7.50 8.80 -6.82
CA PHE A 20 8.95 8.90 -6.73
C PHE A 20 9.53 10.07 -7.53
N LEU A 21 9.02 10.34 -8.73
CA LEU A 21 9.41 11.52 -9.50
C LEU A 21 9.10 12.79 -8.72
N GLN A 22 7.90 12.86 -8.14
CA GLN A 22 7.48 13.94 -7.26
C GLN A 22 8.50 14.13 -6.11
N PHE A 23 8.85 13.06 -5.41
CA PHE A 23 9.77 13.08 -4.28
C PHE A 23 11.20 13.50 -4.67
N PHE A 24 11.79 12.88 -5.71
CA PHE A 24 13.19 13.14 -6.10
C PHE A 24 13.37 14.50 -6.78
N LEU A 25 12.39 14.95 -7.56
CA LEU A 25 12.42 16.25 -8.23
C LEU A 25 11.86 17.38 -7.34
N LYS A 26 11.45 17.07 -6.10
CA LYS A 26 10.84 18.03 -5.16
C LYS A 26 9.64 18.77 -5.76
N LEU A 27 8.83 18.07 -6.55
CA LEU A 27 7.63 18.64 -7.16
C LEU A 27 6.50 18.66 -6.14
N GLU A 28 6.52 19.60 -5.21
CA GLU A 28 5.51 19.64 -4.15
C GLU A 28 4.24 20.36 -4.61
N TRP A 29 3.09 19.78 -4.29
CA TRP A 29 1.82 20.51 -4.36
C TRP A 29 1.74 21.42 -3.14
N SER A 30 2.11 22.69 -3.31
CA SER A 30 2.19 23.66 -2.22
C SER A 30 0.92 23.72 -1.36
N TRP A 31 -0.26 23.67 -1.98
CA TRP A 31 -1.54 23.63 -1.28
C TRP A 31 -1.70 22.37 -0.41
N LEU A 32 -1.32 21.20 -0.91
CA LEU A 32 -1.40 19.94 -0.17
C LEU A 32 -0.38 19.93 0.98
N PHE A 33 0.83 20.42 0.73
CA PHE A 33 1.86 20.55 1.75
C PHE A 33 1.40 21.48 2.89
N GLN A 34 0.74 22.58 2.56
CA GLN A 34 0.15 23.48 3.56
C GLN A 34 -0.93 22.78 4.39
N LEU A 35 -1.85 22.04 3.74
CA LEU A 35 -2.86 21.22 4.45
C LEU A 35 -2.21 20.17 5.35
N GLN A 36 -1.17 19.50 4.86
CA GLN A 36 -0.41 18.50 5.61
C GLN A 36 0.29 19.07 6.83
N ARG A 37 0.48 20.39 6.99
CA ARG A 37 0.96 20.98 8.25
C ARG A 37 -0.15 21.06 9.32
N GLY A 38 -1.40 21.10 8.91
CA GLY A 38 -2.57 21.15 9.79
C GLY A 38 -2.78 19.83 10.53
N GLU A 39 -2.92 19.92 11.85
CA GLU A 39 -3.02 18.72 12.70
C GLU A 39 -4.26 17.87 12.38
N MET A 40 -5.42 18.51 12.19
CA MET A 40 -6.66 17.81 11.83
C MET A 40 -6.57 17.11 10.48
N PHE A 41 -5.93 17.73 9.49
CA PHE A 41 -5.73 17.13 8.19
C PHE A 41 -4.84 15.88 8.29
N LYS A 42 -3.73 15.94 9.04
CA LYS A 42 -2.88 14.77 9.31
C LYS A 42 -3.66 13.62 9.96
N ARG A 43 -4.49 13.93 10.98
CA ARG A 43 -5.30 12.92 11.69
C ARG A 43 -6.31 12.24 10.75
N TRP A 44 -7.06 13.02 9.97
CA TRP A 44 -8.06 12.48 9.05
C TRP A 44 -7.45 11.69 7.90
N THR A 45 -6.42 12.23 7.24
CA THR A 45 -5.71 11.49 6.18
C THR A 45 -5.00 10.25 6.71
N GLY A 46 -4.47 10.31 7.94
CA GLY A 46 -3.87 9.17 8.62
C GLY A 46 -4.89 8.08 8.95
N LEU A 47 -6.10 8.46 9.38
CA LEU A 47 -7.22 7.53 9.58
C LEU A 47 -7.62 6.88 8.25
N VAL A 48 -7.74 7.65 7.16
CA VAL A 48 -8.04 7.11 5.83
C VAL A 48 -6.97 6.11 5.39
N LEU A 49 -5.68 6.42 5.57
CA LEU A 49 -4.59 5.52 5.23
C LEU A 49 -4.61 4.26 6.12
N ALA A 50 -4.90 4.38 7.41
CA ALA A 50 -4.99 3.25 8.33
C ALA A 50 -6.16 2.32 8.01
N LEU A 51 -7.33 2.88 7.72
CA LEU A 51 -8.49 2.12 7.24
C LEU A 51 -8.20 1.44 5.91
N PHE A 52 -7.52 2.14 5.00
CA PHE A 52 -7.10 1.58 3.72
C PHE A 52 -6.17 0.37 3.90
N ILE A 53 -5.13 0.48 4.75
CA ILE A 53 -4.22 -0.64 5.08
C ILE A 53 -4.99 -1.80 5.70
N THR A 54 -5.87 -1.50 6.66
CA THR A 54 -6.69 -2.51 7.34
C THR A 54 -7.61 -3.24 6.36
N PHE A 55 -8.21 -2.51 5.42
CA PHE A 55 -9.11 -3.07 4.41
C PHE A 55 -8.40 -4.04 3.46
N GLN A 56 -7.08 -3.90 3.24
CA GLN A 56 -6.33 -4.86 2.43
C GLN A 56 -6.40 -6.30 2.99
N TRP A 57 -6.54 -6.46 4.31
CA TRP A 57 -6.67 -7.76 4.96
C TRP A 57 -8.01 -8.46 4.70
N VAL A 58 -9.02 -7.77 4.18
CA VAL A 58 -10.32 -8.38 3.84
C VAL A 58 -10.15 -9.49 2.80
N LEU A 59 -9.17 -9.39 1.88
CA LEU A 59 -8.88 -10.48 0.96
C LEU A 59 -8.43 -11.76 1.68
N THR A 60 -7.60 -11.63 2.71
CA THR A 60 -7.17 -12.77 3.53
C THR A 60 -8.34 -13.40 4.26
N LEU A 61 -9.20 -12.57 4.87
CA LEU A 61 -10.41 -13.03 5.57
C LEU A 61 -11.38 -13.75 4.64
N THR A 62 -11.64 -13.19 3.45
CA THR A 62 -12.54 -13.80 2.45
C THR A 62 -12.02 -15.15 1.93
N ARG A 63 -10.70 -15.34 1.86
CA ARG A 63 -10.09 -16.61 1.47
C ARG A 63 -10.11 -17.66 2.59
N ALA A 64 -9.91 -17.22 3.84
CA ALA A 64 -9.88 -18.09 5.02
C ALA A 64 -11.27 -18.60 5.41
N ILE A 65 -12.30 -17.75 5.35
CA ILE A 65 -13.66 -18.08 5.79
C ILE A 65 -14.41 -18.80 4.66
N LYS A 66 -14.78 -20.08 4.87
CA LYS A 66 -15.45 -20.93 3.86
C LYS A 66 -16.68 -20.26 3.22
N LYS A 67 -17.54 -19.60 4.02
CA LYS A 67 -18.75 -18.91 3.55
C LYS A 67 -18.47 -17.72 2.63
N LEU A 68 -17.31 -17.07 2.77
CA LEU A 68 -16.91 -15.89 2.00
C LEU A 68 -16.06 -16.23 0.77
N ARG A 69 -15.53 -17.45 0.68
CA ARG A 69 -14.69 -17.93 -0.42
C ARG A 69 -15.29 -17.69 -1.82
N PRO A 70 -16.61 -17.84 -2.07
CA PRO A 70 -17.19 -17.52 -3.38
C PRO A 70 -16.96 -16.06 -3.81
N LYS A 71 -16.78 -15.14 -2.86
CA LYS A 71 -16.53 -13.70 -3.11
C LYS A 71 -15.04 -13.38 -3.26
N ALA A 72 -14.13 -14.35 -3.09
CA ALA A 72 -12.69 -14.10 -3.05
C ALA A 72 -12.15 -13.55 -4.39
N VAL A 73 -12.72 -13.95 -5.53
CA VAL A 73 -12.32 -13.43 -6.86
C VAL A 73 -12.65 -11.94 -6.99
N VAL A 74 -13.86 -11.55 -6.60
CA VAL A 74 -14.29 -10.14 -6.60
C VAL A 74 -13.43 -9.34 -5.62
N MET A 75 -13.23 -9.86 -4.40
CA MET A 75 -12.41 -9.20 -3.40
C MET A 75 -10.94 -9.08 -3.84
N GLN A 76 -10.42 -10.05 -4.59
CA GLN A 76 -9.07 -9.97 -5.17
C GLN A 76 -8.97 -8.83 -6.17
N ASN A 77 -9.99 -8.60 -7.00
CA ASN A 77 -10.00 -7.46 -7.91
C ASN A 77 -10.05 -6.13 -7.14
N ILE A 78 -10.89 -6.04 -6.11
CA ILE A 78 -10.97 -4.85 -5.24
C ILE A 78 -9.61 -4.59 -4.55
N HIS A 79 -8.98 -5.62 -3.99
CA HIS A 79 -7.67 -5.54 -3.36
C HIS A 79 -6.60 -5.01 -4.34
N LYS A 80 -6.56 -5.55 -5.57
CA LYS A 80 -5.63 -5.08 -6.61
C LYS A 80 -5.86 -3.60 -6.97
N TRP A 81 -7.12 -3.20 -7.18
CA TRP A 81 -7.46 -1.82 -7.53
C TRP A 81 -7.20 -0.84 -6.40
N LEU A 82 -7.55 -1.19 -5.17
CA LEU A 82 -7.22 -0.36 -4.02
C LEU A 82 -5.71 -0.27 -3.87
N GLY A 83 -5.00 -1.40 -3.90
CA GLY A 83 -3.54 -1.44 -3.87
C GLY A 83 -2.90 -0.50 -4.90
N ALA A 84 -3.41 -0.47 -6.13
CA ALA A 84 -2.95 0.45 -7.18
C ALA A 84 -3.08 1.94 -6.82
N LEU A 85 -4.08 2.30 -6.01
CA LEU A 85 -4.30 3.68 -5.55
C LEU A 85 -3.49 4.04 -4.30
N SER A 86 -2.78 3.08 -3.69
CA SER A 86 -2.07 3.31 -2.44
C SER A 86 -1.01 4.43 -2.49
N PRO A 87 -0.29 4.68 -3.60
CA PRO A 87 0.64 5.80 -3.68
C PRO A 87 -0.06 7.16 -3.55
N ILE A 88 -1.27 7.30 -4.09
CA ILE A 88 -2.06 8.54 -3.94
C ILE A 88 -2.49 8.70 -2.48
N VAL A 89 -3.05 7.65 -1.88
CA VAL A 89 -3.53 7.71 -0.48
C VAL A 89 -2.37 8.04 0.46
N PHE A 90 -1.20 7.45 0.24
CA PHE A 90 0.02 7.78 0.96
C PHE A 90 0.45 9.23 0.74
N TYR A 91 0.51 9.69 -0.51
CA TYR A 91 0.91 11.05 -0.85
C TYR A 91 0.00 12.11 -0.23
N MET A 92 -1.31 11.85 -0.18
CA MET A 92 -2.28 12.71 0.50
C MET A 92 -2.01 12.84 1.99
N HIS A 93 -1.56 11.76 2.64
CA HIS A 93 -1.19 11.78 4.06
C HIS A 93 0.19 12.41 4.31
N SER A 94 1.18 12.08 3.46
CA SER A 94 2.54 12.58 3.58
C SER A 94 3.21 12.74 2.21
N ALA A 95 3.61 13.98 1.89
CA ALA A 95 4.46 14.28 0.72
C ALA A 95 5.94 13.94 0.95
N THR A 96 6.33 13.57 2.17
CA THR A 96 7.71 13.21 2.52
C THR A 96 7.79 11.81 3.12
N MET A 97 8.98 11.23 3.16
CA MET A 97 9.19 9.89 3.71
C MET A 97 9.30 9.87 5.25
N GLY A 98 9.38 11.04 5.89
CA GLY A 98 9.66 11.15 7.33
C GLY A 98 11.08 10.71 7.70
N TYR A 99 11.30 10.47 8.99
CA TYR A 99 12.60 10.09 9.56
C TYR A 99 12.46 8.92 10.56
N GLY A 100 13.55 8.22 10.85
CA GLY A 100 13.57 7.11 11.81
C GLY A 100 12.58 6.01 11.45
N TYR A 101 11.71 5.62 12.38
CA TYR A 101 10.72 4.56 12.14
C TYR A 101 9.66 4.94 11.08
N LEU A 102 9.39 6.24 10.87
CA LEU A 102 8.48 6.69 9.81
C LEU A 102 9.06 6.46 8.42
N LEU A 103 10.37 6.66 8.28
CA LEU A 103 11.10 6.35 7.05
C LEU A 103 11.02 4.85 6.75
N LEU A 104 11.24 4.02 7.78
CA LEU A 104 11.08 2.56 7.68
C LEU A 104 9.66 2.17 7.28
N LEU A 105 8.64 2.74 7.93
CA LEU A 105 7.23 2.48 7.60
C LEU A 105 6.93 2.85 6.15
N SER A 106 7.39 4.02 5.70
CA SER A 106 7.20 4.50 4.32
C SER A 106 7.87 3.57 3.30
N TYR A 107 9.12 3.16 3.55
CA TYR A 107 9.81 2.23 2.66
C TYR A 107 9.15 0.87 2.59
N ILE A 108 8.81 0.25 3.72
CA ILE A 108 8.18 -1.07 3.73
C ILE A 108 6.79 -0.98 3.09
N PHE A 109 6.02 0.08 3.35
CA PHE A 109 4.73 0.30 2.71
C PHE A 109 4.84 0.38 1.19
N LEU A 110 5.70 1.26 0.66
CA LEU A 110 5.85 1.45 -0.79
C LEU A 110 6.49 0.24 -1.48
N ALA A 111 7.44 -0.43 -0.82
CA ALA A 111 8.01 -1.69 -1.31
C ALA A 111 6.95 -2.79 -1.35
N ASN A 112 6.10 -2.89 -0.33
CA ASN A 112 5.00 -3.85 -0.29
C ASN A 112 3.94 -3.58 -1.36
N THR A 113 3.65 -2.30 -1.64
CA THR A 113 2.84 -1.85 -2.77
C THR A 113 3.45 -2.30 -4.10
N LEU A 114 4.73 -2.06 -4.32
CA LEU A 114 5.43 -2.49 -5.54
C LEU A 114 5.38 -4.02 -5.71
N LEU A 115 5.63 -4.77 -4.63
CA LEU A 115 5.52 -6.23 -4.64
C LEU A 115 4.11 -6.67 -5.07
N GLY A 116 3.07 -6.00 -4.59
CA GLY A 116 1.67 -6.27 -4.95
C GLY A 116 1.35 -6.05 -6.44
N TYR A 117 2.13 -5.23 -7.14
CA TYR A 117 1.94 -4.95 -8.57
C TYR A 117 2.55 -6.02 -9.49
N LEU A 118 3.56 -6.74 -9.01
CA LEU A 118 4.23 -7.78 -9.78
C LEU A 118 3.22 -8.85 -10.19
N ASN A 119 3.02 -9.03 -11.50
CA ASN A 119 1.91 -9.79 -12.04
C ASN A 119 2.03 -11.29 -11.70
N LEU A 120 1.18 -11.75 -10.78
CA LEU A 120 1.15 -13.12 -10.30
C LEU A 120 0.81 -14.16 -11.37
N ASP A 121 0.09 -13.76 -12.42
CA ASP A 121 -0.31 -14.69 -13.48
C ASP A 121 0.90 -15.12 -14.34
N VAL A 122 1.95 -14.29 -14.40
CA VAL A 122 3.24 -14.61 -15.03
C VAL A 122 4.15 -15.39 -14.07
N ILE A 123 4.09 -15.09 -12.77
CA ILE A 123 4.93 -15.72 -11.75
C ILE A 123 4.49 -17.17 -11.49
N LYS A 124 3.18 -17.40 -11.39
CA LYS A 124 2.61 -18.71 -11.09
C LYS A 124 2.84 -19.74 -12.20
N SER A 125 3.03 -19.30 -13.44
CA SER A 125 3.32 -20.19 -14.59
C SER A 125 4.79 -20.56 -14.73
N GLY A 126 5.72 -19.84 -14.06
CA GLY A 126 7.17 -20.02 -14.26
C GLY A 126 7.90 -20.81 -13.17
N ASN A 127 7.56 -20.63 -11.89
CA ASN A 127 8.25 -21.29 -10.76
C ASN A 127 7.46 -21.22 -9.44
N GLU A 128 7.09 -22.37 -8.88
CA GLU A 128 6.29 -22.46 -7.64
C GLU A 128 7.03 -21.89 -6.41
N ALA A 129 8.34 -22.12 -6.29
CA ALA A 129 9.15 -21.60 -5.19
C ALA A 129 9.19 -20.07 -5.22
N PHE A 130 9.31 -19.48 -6.40
CA PHE A 130 9.27 -18.03 -6.58
C PHE A 130 7.90 -17.45 -6.18
N PHE A 131 6.80 -18.08 -6.58
CA PHE A 131 5.45 -17.67 -6.17
C PHE A 131 5.25 -17.73 -4.65
N LYS A 132 5.69 -18.83 -4.01
CA LYS A 132 5.62 -19.00 -2.55
C LYS A 132 6.46 -17.95 -1.82
N GLY A 133 7.70 -17.73 -2.27
CA GLY A 133 8.60 -16.71 -1.72
C GLY A 133 7.99 -15.32 -1.81
N TRP A 134 7.50 -14.93 -2.99
CA TRP A 134 6.82 -13.65 -3.19
C TRP A 134 5.63 -13.47 -2.24
N MET A 135 4.78 -14.50 -2.08
CA MET A 135 3.60 -14.44 -1.23
C MET A 135 3.99 -14.25 0.25
N ILE A 136 4.99 -15.01 0.71
CA ILE A 136 5.51 -14.91 2.08
C ILE A 136 6.06 -13.50 2.32
N THR A 137 6.90 -12.99 1.41
CA THR A 137 7.50 -11.65 1.54
C THR A 137 6.44 -10.56 1.58
N HIS A 138 5.46 -10.59 0.66
CA HIS A 138 4.40 -9.59 0.60
C HIS A 138 3.51 -9.59 1.86
N VAL A 139 3.11 -10.78 2.33
CA VAL A 139 2.30 -10.90 3.55
C VAL A 139 3.11 -10.51 4.79
N ALA A 140 4.37 -10.94 4.91
CA ALA A 140 5.24 -10.56 6.04
C ALA A 140 5.46 -9.04 6.10
N ALA A 141 5.74 -8.40 4.97
CA ALA A 141 5.85 -6.94 4.88
C ALA A 141 4.53 -6.25 5.27
N SER A 142 3.38 -6.80 4.87
CA SER A 142 2.06 -6.28 5.26
C SER A 142 1.82 -6.36 6.77
N ILE A 143 2.30 -7.42 7.44
CA ILE A 143 2.24 -7.54 8.91
C ILE A 143 3.10 -6.46 9.55
N VAL A 144 4.34 -6.29 9.09
CA VAL A 144 5.26 -5.26 9.61
C VAL A 144 4.68 -3.85 9.43
N VAL A 145 4.12 -3.53 8.26
CA VAL A 145 3.41 -2.26 8.01
C VAL A 145 2.27 -2.08 9.01
N THR A 146 1.48 -3.12 9.26
CA THR A 146 0.34 -3.06 10.21
C THR A 146 0.82 -2.78 11.63
N ILE A 147 1.88 -3.44 12.09
CA ILE A 147 2.48 -3.22 13.41
C ILE A 147 3.02 -1.80 13.52
N LEU A 148 3.81 -1.35 12.54
CA LEU A 148 4.38 0.01 12.51
C LEU A 148 3.30 1.09 12.41
N MET A 149 2.21 0.83 11.70
CA MET A 149 1.04 1.71 11.62
C MET A 149 0.38 1.86 13.00
N VAL A 150 0.10 0.76 13.70
CA VAL A 150 -0.48 0.82 15.06
C VAL A 150 0.46 1.55 16.00
N PHE A 151 1.76 1.23 15.97
CA PHE A 151 2.77 1.93 16.74
C PHE A 151 2.76 3.44 16.43
N HIS A 152 2.76 3.82 15.16
CA HIS A 152 2.70 5.23 14.74
C HIS A 152 1.46 5.94 15.30
N ILE A 153 0.29 5.33 15.17
CA ILE A 153 -0.98 5.87 15.70
C ILE A 153 -0.85 6.08 17.22
N THR A 154 -0.36 5.08 17.96
CA THR A 154 -0.14 5.20 19.41
C THR A 154 0.78 6.37 19.74
N MET A 155 1.91 6.51 19.03
CA MET A 155 2.84 7.62 19.26
C MET A 155 2.20 8.99 18.99
N VAL A 156 1.40 9.10 17.93
CA VAL A 156 0.70 10.34 17.57
C VAL A 156 -0.34 10.76 18.60
N PHE A 157 -1.00 9.82 19.29
CA PHE A 157 -1.99 10.13 20.32
C PHE A 157 -1.40 10.21 21.73
N TYR A 158 -0.31 9.50 22.02
CA TYR A 158 0.32 9.48 23.34
C TYR A 158 1.21 10.70 23.60
N TYR A 159 1.99 11.13 22.61
CA TYR A 159 2.90 12.29 22.73
C TYR A 159 2.25 13.61 22.28
N LYS A 160 0.93 13.72 22.46
CA LYS A 160 0.15 14.92 22.19
C LYS A 160 -0.39 15.54 23.45
#